data_AF-A0A8T3L0Z2-F1
#
_entry.id   AF-A0A8T3L0Z2-F1
#
_cell.length_a   1.000
_cell.length_b   1.000
_cell.length_c   1.000
_cell.angle_alpha   90.00
_cell.angle_beta   90.00
_cell.angle_gamma   90.00
#
_symmetry.space_group_name_H-M   'P 1'
#
loop_
_entity.id
_entity.type
_entity.pdbx_description
1 polymer ?
#
loop_
_entity_poly.entity_id
_entity_poly.type
_entity_poly.pdbx_seq_one_letter_code
_entity_poly.pdbx_strand_id
1 'polypeptide(L)' 'MTAISLMDPSPTVLKPTDTISTAIQEIMQHRYRQVPVVAEDGSFLGVFGVNCLLKLVLPKAAIMEKGLTSEWHLL' A
#
# COMPACT_ATOMS: atom_id res chain seq x y z
N MET A 1 -25.58 5.50 13.22
CA MET A 1 -24.44 4.60 12.88
C MET A 1 -23.37 5.47 12.24
N THR A 2 -22.15 5.44 12.76
CA THR A 2 -21.03 6.29 12.30
C THR A 2 -19.84 5.41 11.91
N ALA A 3 -18.90 5.92 11.13
CA ALA A 3 -17.69 5.17 10.75
C ALA A 3 -16.92 4.65 11.99
N ILE A 4 -16.80 5.49 13.02
CA ILE A 4 -16.14 5.13 14.28
C ILE A 4 -16.82 3.98 15.03
N SER A 5 -18.12 3.76 14.83
CA SER A 5 -18.83 2.62 15.43
C SER A 5 -18.54 1.27 14.76
N LEU A 6 -17.84 1.27 13.61
CA LEU A 6 -17.53 0.06 12.82
C LEU A 6 -16.04 -0.17 12.60
N MET A 7 -15.21 0.86 12.73
CA MET A 7 -13.76 0.75 12.50
C MET A 7 -13.05 0.00 13.65
N ASP A 8 -11.87 -0.53 13.36
CA ASP A 8 -10.95 -0.98 14.40
C ASP A 8 -10.48 0.24 15.23
N PRO A 9 -10.74 0.29 16.55
CA PRO A 9 -10.34 1.41 17.38
C PRO A 9 -8.83 1.46 17.65
N SER A 10 -8.08 0.39 17.38
CA SER A 10 -6.64 0.29 17.61
C SER A 10 -5.96 -0.51 16.49
N PRO A 11 -5.98 0.01 15.26
CA PRO A 11 -5.39 -0.70 14.12
C PRO A 11 -3.88 -0.83 14.29
N THR A 12 -3.31 -1.91 13.74
CA THR A 12 -1.86 -1.99 13.52
C THR A 12 -1.41 -0.81 12.66
N VAL A 13 -0.32 -0.16 13.07
CA VAL A 13 0.31 0.94 12.33
C VAL A 13 1.80 0.66 12.17
N LEU A 14 2.38 1.13 11.08
CA LEU A 14 3.83 1.14 10.87
C LEU A 14 4.40 2.50 11.27
N LYS A 15 5.65 2.51 11.71
CA LYS A 15 6.47 3.71 11.86
C LYS A 15 7.21 4.01 10.55
N PRO A 16 7.51 5.28 10.24
CA PRO A 16 8.26 5.64 9.03
C PRO A 16 9.67 5.05 8.99
N THR A 17 10.20 4.62 10.14
CA THR A 17 11.50 3.96 10.30
C THR A 17 11.44 2.44 10.21
N ASP A 18 10.24 1.84 10.13
CA ASP A 18 10.10 0.39 10.02
C ASP A 18 10.64 -0.11 8.67
N THR A 19 11.26 -1.28 8.71
CA THR A 19 11.80 -1.89 7.49
C THR A 19 10.68 -2.43 6.60
N ILE A 20 10.96 -2.54 5.30
CA ILE A 20 10.05 -3.20 4.35
C ILE A 20 9.73 -4.64 4.80
N SER A 21 10.70 -5.36 5.35
CA SER A 21 10.48 -6.73 5.85
C SER A 21 9.44 -6.77 6.96
N THR A 22 9.53 -5.86 7.92
CA THR A 22 8.54 -5.69 9.00
C THR A 22 7.16 -5.43 8.41
N ALA A 23 7.05 -4.47 7.49
CA ALA A 23 5.78 -4.12 6.86
C ALA A 23 5.14 -5.29 6.08
N ILE A 24 5.95 -6.09 5.38
CA ILE A 24 5.47 -7.30 4.68
C ILE A 24 4.98 -8.35 5.67
N GLN A 25 5.70 -8.56 6.77
CA GLN A 25 5.29 -9.51 7.82
C GLN A 25 3.92 -9.15 8.38
N GLU A 26 3.69 -7.88 8.74
CA GLU A 26 2.38 -7.41 9.22
C GLU A 26 1.27 -7.68 8.20
N ILE A 27 1.51 -7.33 6.93
CA ILE A 27 0.57 -7.55 5.82
C ILE A 27 0.22 -9.03 5.66
N MET A 28 1.23 -9.91 5.68
CA MET A 28 1.02 -11.35 5.43
C MET A 28 0.39 -12.05 6.63
N GLN A 29 0.83 -11.74 7.85
CA GLN A 29 0.33 -12.37 9.08
C GLN A 29 -1.13 -12.00 9.33
N HIS A 30 -1.47 -10.72 9.22
CA HIS A 30 -2.80 -10.22 9.50
C HIS A 30 -3.71 -10.14 8.26
N ARG A 31 -3.18 -10.50 7.08
CA ARG A 31 -3.87 -10.45 5.78
C ARG A 31 -4.39 -9.04 5.45
N TYR A 32 -3.66 -8.01 5.88
CA TYR A 32 -4.00 -6.64 5.57
C TYR A 32 -3.75 -6.34 4.10
N ARG A 33 -4.64 -5.55 3.49
CA ARG A 33 -4.42 -5.04 2.13
C ARG A 33 -3.36 -3.92 2.12
N GLN A 34 -3.38 -3.13 3.19
CA GLN A 34 -2.50 -2.00 3.44
C GLN A 34 -2.50 -1.69 4.94
N VAL A 35 -1.42 -1.11 5.43
CA VAL A 35 -1.23 -0.70 6.82
C VAL A 35 -0.89 0.80 6.82
N PRO A 36 -1.51 1.62 7.68
CA PRO A 36 -1.18 3.03 7.79
C PRO A 36 0.24 3.21 8.34
N VAL A 37 0.94 4.23 7.85
CA VAL A 37 2.22 4.69 8.36
C VAL A 37 1.98 5.95 9.18
N VAL A 38 2.37 5.93 10.45
CA VAL A 38 2.08 6.99 11.42
C VAL A 38 3.37 7.41 12.11
N ALA A 39 3.59 8.72 12.22
CA ALA A 39 4.73 9.30 12.92
C ALA A 39 4.67 9.06 14.45
N GLU A 40 5.68 9.52 15.18
CA GLU A 40 5.72 9.41 16.65
C GLU A 40 4.69 10.30 17.33
N ASP A 41 4.39 11.47 16.76
CA ASP A 41 3.40 12.43 17.25
C ASP A 41 1.93 12.02 16.96
N GLY A 42 1.74 10.85 16.32
CA GLY A 42 0.42 10.36 15.91
C GLY A 42 -0.06 10.87 14.54
N SER A 43 0.75 11.66 13.84
CA SER A 43 0.40 12.17 12.51
C SER A 43 0.37 11.05 11.46
N PHE A 44 -0.72 10.95 10.71
CA PHE A 44 -0.83 10.03 9.58
C PHE A 44 0.03 10.51 8.39
N LEU A 45 0.92 9.65 7.92
CA LEU A 45 1.86 9.97 6.83
C LEU A 45 1.46 9.33 5.49
N GLY A 46 0.74 8.20 5.52
CA GLY A 46 0.34 7.50 4.32
C GLY A 46 -0.01 6.03 4.58
N VAL A 47 -0.10 5.24 3.51
CA VAL A 47 -0.36 3.80 3.57
C VAL A 47 0.75 3.02 2.90
N PHE A 48 1.11 1.89 3.49
CA PHE A 48 2.00 0.90 2.90
C PHE A 48 1.22 -0.37 2.56
N GLY A 49 1.40 -0.90 1.35
CA GLY A 49 0.76 -2.13 0.90
C GLY A 49 1.60 -2.85 -0.15
N VAL A 50 1.17 -4.04 -0.57
CA VAL A 50 1.87 -4.84 -1.58
C VAL A 50 2.11 -4.05 -2.88
N ASN A 51 1.19 -3.16 -3.25
CA ASN A 51 1.33 -2.28 -4.42
C ASN A 51 2.54 -1.33 -4.34
N CYS A 52 3.01 -0.98 -3.14
CA CYS A 52 4.22 -0.18 -2.97
C CYS A 52 5.45 -0.92 -3.52
N LEU A 53 5.52 -2.24 -3.30
CA LEU A 53 6.61 -3.08 -3.79
C LEU A 53 6.48 -3.37 -5.28
N LEU A 54 5.25 -3.62 -5.75
CA LEU A 54 5.00 -3.85 -7.18
C LEU A 54 5.48 -2.67 -8.03
N LYS A 55 5.35 -1.42 -7.55
CA LYS A 55 5.86 -0.23 -8.24
C LYS A 55 7.39 -0.20 -8.41
N LEU A 56 8.14 -0.90 -7.57
CA LEU A 56 9.60 -0.96 -7.65
C LEU A 56 10.09 -2.03 -8.64
N VAL A 57 9.29 -3.08 -8.84
CA VAL A 57 9.67 -4.24 -9.65
C VAL A 57 9.04 -4.20 -11.04
N LEU A 58 7.81 -3.69 -11.15
CA LEU A 58 7.10 -3.65 -12.42
C LEU A 58 7.76 -2.64 -13.38
N PRO A 59 7.88 -2.99 -14.68
CA PRO A 59 8.37 -2.05 -15.67
C PRO A 59 7.43 -0.86 -15.76
N LYS A 60 7.97 0.34 -16.07
CA LYS A 60 7.16 1.57 -16.20
C LYS A 60 5.95 1.39 -17.11
N ALA A 61 6.10 0.65 -18.21
CA ALA A 61 5.00 0.32 -19.12
C ALA A 61 3.82 -0.39 -18.43
N ALA A 62 4.03 -1.18 -17.39
CA ALA A 62 2.95 -1.84 -16.66
C ALA A 62 2.21 -0.91 -15.68
N ILE A 63 2.76 0.27 -15.37
CA ILE A 63 2.23 1.21 -14.37
C ILE A 63 1.69 2.49 -15.04
N MET A 64 2.11 2.77 -16.27
CA MET A 64 1.63 3.91 -17.06
C MET A 64 0.19 3.70 -17.52
N GLU A 65 -0.61 4.77 -17.48
CA GLU A 65 -2.05 4.78 -17.81
C GLU A 65 -2.38 4.17 -19.20
N LYS A 66 -1.45 4.26 -20.16
CA LYS A 66 -1.57 3.67 -21.51
C LYS A 66 -0.43 2.68 -21.85
N GLY A 67 0.33 2.20 -20.86
CA GLY A 67 1.58 1.50 -21.16
C GLY A 67 1.43 0.04 -21.61
N LEU A 68 0.28 -0.59 -21.36
CA LEU A 68 -0.04 -1.97 -21.78
C LEU A 68 -1.03 -2.03 -22.96
N THR A 69 -1.45 -0.89 -23.51
CA THR A 69 -2.35 -0.90 -24.67
C THR A 69 -1.58 -1.29 -25.93
N SER A 70 -1.95 -2.42 -26.52
CA SER A 70 -1.51 -2.80 -27.86
C SER A 70 -2.24 -1.90 -28.87
N GLU A 71 -1.58 -0.86 -29.38
CA GLU A 71 -2.06 -0.17 -30.57
C GLU A 71 -1.80 -1.07 -31.79
N TRP A 72 -2.68 -2.05 -32.01
CA TRP A 72 -2.79 -2.73 -33.30
C TRP A 72 -3.46 -1.77 -34.29
N HIS A 73 -2.70 -0.78 -34.76
CA HIS A 73 -2.98 -0.11 -36.02
C HIS A 73 -1.97 -0.64 -37.04
N LEU A 74 -2.46 -0.98 -38.24
CA LEU A 74 -1.77 -1.53 -39.41
C LEU A 74 -1.85 -3.06 -39.58
N LEU A 75 -3.07 -3.56 -39.84
CA LEU A 75 -3.39 -4.29 -41.08
C LEU A 75 -4.78 -3.83 -41.56
#